data_AF-A0A1A2NMP0-F1
#
_entry.id   AF-A0A1A2NMP0-F1
#
_cell.length_a   1.000
_cell.length_b   1.000
_cell.length_c   1.000
_cell.angle_alpha   90.00
_cell.angle_beta   90.00
_cell.angle_gamma   90.00
#
_symmetry.space_group_name_H-M   'P 1'
#
loop_
_entity.id
_entity.type
_entity.pdbx_description
1 polymer ?
#
loop_
_entity_poly.entity_id
_entity_poly.type
_entity_poly.pdbx_seq_one_letter_code
_entity_poly.pdbx_strand_id
1 'polypeptide(L)' 'MIATDDSTGLEQLSSATHPAWDAKAFRRIVAAVESVREADAELTAAVREARKRGDSWTAIAVALGTTRQAAQQRFGKLTD' A
#
# COMPACT_ATOMS: atom_id res chain seq x y z
N MET A 1 -23.48 -26.64 33.34
CA MET A 1 -22.42 -26.55 32.31
C MET A 1 -22.89 -25.53 31.29
N ILE A 2 -22.53 -24.26 31.47
CA ILE A 2 -22.92 -23.17 30.57
C ILE A 2 -21.88 -23.13 29.45
N ALA A 3 -22.30 -23.47 28.23
CA ALA A 3 -21.50 -23.21 27.04
C ALA A 3 -21.55 -21.69 26.79
N THR A 4 -20.43 -21.01 27.01
CA THR A 4 -20.18 -19.68 26.48
C THR A 4 -20.28 -19.76 24.96
N ASP A 5 -21.37 -19.22 24.43
CA ASP A 5 -21.54 -19.01 23.00
C ASP A 5 -20.54 -17.95 22.56
N ASP A 6 -19.42 -18.42 22.06
CA ASP A 6 -18.41 -17.67 21.32
C ASP A 6 -18.97 -17.33 19.92
N SER A 7 -20.12 -16.65 19.87
CA SER A 7 -20.66 -16.08 18.64
C SER A 7 -19.95 -14.76 18.36
N THR A 8 -18.65 -14.93 18.08
CA THR A 8 -17.94 -14.33 16.94
C THR A 8 -18.62 -13.07 16.39
N GLY A 9 -17.99 -11.91 16.58
CA GLY A 9 -18.39 -10.59 16.08
C GLY A 9 -18.53 -10.44 14.55
N LEU A 10 -18.76 -11.54 13.83
CA LEU A 10 -19.11 -11.62 12.42
C LEU A 10 -20.55 -11.17 12.14
N GLU A 11 -21.44 -11.19 13.13
CA GLU A 11 -22.84 -10.75 12.93
C GLU A 11 -22.98 -9.22 12.82
N GLN A 12 -22.04 -8.44 13.40
CA GLN A 12 -22.05 -6.97 13.25
C GLN A 12 -21.55 -6.49 11.89
N LEU A 13 -21.02 -7.39 11.06
CA LEU A 13 -20.68 -7.16 9.67
C LEU A 13 -21.76 -7.72 8.73
N SER A 14 -22.98 -7.93 9.23
CA SER A 14 -24.11 -8.29 8.39
C SER A 14 -24.51 -7.09 7.53
N SER A 15 -23.97 -7.08 6.30
CA SER A 15 -24.29 -6.17 5.17
C SER A 15 -25.79 -6.12 4.77
N ALA A 16 -26.67 -6.71 5.57
CA ALA A 16 -28.08 -6.95 5.29
C ALA A 16 -28.94 -5.68 5.15
N THR A 17 -28.43 -4.51 5.57
CA THR A 17 -29.18 -3.24 5.42
C THR A 17 -28.88 -2.52 4.09
N HIS A 18 -27.76 -2.79 3.38
CA HIS A 18 -27.51 -2.30 2.01
C HIS A 18 -26.51 -3.19 1.23
N PRO A 19 -26.92 -4.39 0.77
CA PRO A 19 -26.02 -5.40 0.22
C PRO A 19 -25.28 -4.98 -1.06
N ALA A 20 -25.85 -4.08 -1.87
CA ALA A 20 -25.22 -3.59 -3.10
C ALA A 20 -24.17 -2.49 -2.87
N TRP A 21 -24.28 -1.73 -1.77
CA TRP A 21 -23.36 -0.63 -1.46
C TRP A 21 -22.09 -1.12 -0.79
N ASP A 22 -22.21 -2.14 0.07
CA ASP A 22 -21.08 -2.67 0.82
C ASP A 22 -20.10 -3.43 -0.08
N ALA A 23 -20.62 -4.34 -0.92
CA ALA A 23 -19.80 -5.07 -1.89
C ALA A 23 -19.12 -4.14 -2.92
N LYS A 24 -19.76 -3.04 -3.32
CA LYS A 24 -19.16 -2.07 -4.25
C LYS A 24 -18.07 -1.22 -3.58
N ALA A 25 -18.30 -0.77 -2.35
CA ALA A 25 -17.32 -0.01 -1.59
C ALA A 25 -16.08 -0.85 -1.30
N PHE A 26 -16.26 -2.09 -0.81
CA PHE A 26 -15.15 -3.01 -0.57
C PHE A 26 -14.37 -3.36 -1.84
N ARG A 27 -15.05 -3.65 -2.97
CA ARG A 27 -14.36 -3.87 -4.25
C ARG A 27 -13.54 -2.65 -4.68
N ARG A 28 -14.06 -1.42 -4.46
CA ARG A 28 -13.32 -0.19 -4.76
C ARG A 28 -12.09 -0.02 -3.87
N ILE A 29 -12.18 -0.39 -2.59
CA ILE A 29 -11.04 -0.39 -1.67
C ILE A 29 -9.99 -1.40 -2.13
N VAL A 30 -10.38 -2.63 -2.46
CA VAL A 30 -9.45 -3.67 -2.97
C VAL A 30 -8.75 -3.19 -4.23
N ALA A 31 -9.50 -2.67 -5.20
CA ALA A 31 -8.92 -2.13 -6.43
C ALA A 31 -7.96 -0.97 -6.16
N ALA A 32 -8.30 -0.06 -5.24
CA ALA A 32 -7.41 1.04 -4.86
C ALA A 32 -6.13 0.53 -4.17
N VAL A 33 -6.22 -0.48 -3.32
CA VAL A 33 -5.05 -1.12 -2.68
C VAL A 33 -4.16 -1.78 -3.72
N GLU A 34 -4.73 -2.46 -4.70
CA GLU A 34 -3.98 -3.04 -5.82
C GLU A 34 -3.27 -1.96 -6.64
N SER A 35 -3.97 -0.88 -7.01
CA SER A 35 -3.34 0.25 -7.71
C SER A 35 -2.24 0.92 -6.91
N VAL A 36 -2.38 1.05 -5.59
CA VAL A 36 -1.30 1.58 -4.73
C VAL A 36 -0.10 0.64 -4.72
N ARG A 37 -0.32 -0.68 -4.62
CA ARG A 37 0.76 -1.67 -4.66
C ARG A 37 1.50 -1.66 -6.00
N GLU A 38 0.78 -1.57 -7.10
CA GLU A 38 1.36 -1.47 -8.44
C GLU A 38 2.19 -0.18 -8.59
N ALA A 39 1.64 0.96 -8.17
CA ALA A 39 2.35 2.24 -8.20
C ALA A 39 3.60 2.24 -7.31
N ASP A 40 3.55 1.65 -6.11
CA ASP A 40 4.71 1.53 -5.22
C ASP A 40 5.79 0.60 -5.80
N ALA A 41 5.38 -0.47 -6.49
CA ALA A 41 6.30 -1.38 -7.18
C ALA A 41 6.99 -0.69 -8.36
N GLU A 42 6.23 0.05 -9.18
CA GLU A 42 6.75 0.86 -10.28
C GLU A 42 7.72 1.93 -9.77
N LEU A 43 7.34 2.66 -8.72
CA LEU A 43 8.19 3.67 -8.11
C LEU A 43 9.52 3.08 -7.63
N THR A 44 9.46 1.90 -6.99
CA THR A 44 10.66 1.18 -6.54
C THR A 44 11.54 0.76 -7.71
N ALA A 45 10.95 0.24 -8.79
CA ALA A 45 11.67 -0.15 -10.00
C ALA A 45 12.36 1.06 -10.65
N ALA A 46 11.67 2.20 -10.76
CA ALA A 46 12.22 3.44 -11.29
C ALA A 46 13.41 3.95 -10.46
N VAL A 47 13.30 3.94 -9.12
CA VAL A 47 14.39 4.34 -8.22
C VAL A 47 15.59 3.40 -8.36
N ARG A 48 15.36 2.08 -8.45
CA ARG A 48 16.41 1.09 -8.70
C ARG A 48 17.14 1.35 -10.01
N GLU A 49 16.40 1.62 -11.07
CA GLU A 49 17.00 1.90 -12.39
C GLU A 49 17.83 3.19 -12.37
N ALA A 50 17.31 4.26 -11.77
CA ALA A 50 18.07 5.50 -11.58
C ALA A 50 19.39 5.25 -10.82
N ARG A 51 19.35 4.47 -9.73
CA ARG A 51 20.55 4.09 -8.98
C ARG A 51 21.53 3.26 -9.79
N LYS A 52 21.05 2.30 -10.60
CA LYS A 52 21.89 1.50 -11.51
C LYS A 52 22.59 2.35 -12.56
N ARG A 53 21.91 3.38 -13.07
CA ARG A 53 22.48 4.37 -14.01
C ARG A 53 23.50 5.32 -13.36
N GLY A 54 23.64 5.28 -12.03
CA GLY A 54 24.55 6.12 -11.27
C GLY A 54 23.95 7.45 -10.80
N ASP A 55 22.64 7.66 -10.97
CA ASP A 55 21.98 8.89 -10.53
C ASP A 55 22.14 9.08 -9.02
N SER A 56 22.48 10.29 -8.59
CA SER A 56 22.69 10.59 -7.18
C SER A 56 21.39 10.53 -6.37
N TRP A 57 21.48 10.18 -5.08
CA TRP A 57 20.34 10.24 -4.16
C TRP A 57 19.71 11.63 -4.07
N THR A 58 20.48 12.70 -4.28
CA THR A 58 19.96 14.07 -4.32
C THR A 58 19.04 14.26 -5.53
N ALA A 59 19.45 13.83 -6.73
CA ALA A 59 18.64 13.95 -7.94
C ALA A 59 17.34 13.14 -7.83
N ILE A 60 17.43 11.92 -7.30
CA ILE A 60 16.27 11.05 -7.07
C ILE A 60 15.30 11.70 -6.07
N ALA A 61 15.81 12.28 -4.98
CA ALA A 61 14.95 12.93 -3.98
C ALA A 61 14.19 14.15 -4.53
N VAL A 62 14.81 14.93 -5.42
CA VAL A 62 14.13 16.03 -6.13
C VAL A 62 12.98 15.49 -6.97
N ALA A 63 13.21 14.42 -7.74
CA ALA A 63 12.15 13.79 -8.54
C ALA A 63 11.02 13.22 -7.68
N LEU A 64 11.33 12.67 -6.50
CA LEU A 64 10.37 12.17 -5.53
C LEU A 64 9.64 13.28 -4.75
N GLY A 65 10.06 14.54 -4.86
CA GLY A 65 9.51 15.66 -4.07
C GLY A 65 9.79 15.54 -2.57
N THR A 66 10.93 14.94 -2.19
CA THR A 66 11.31 14.73 -0.78
C THR A 66 12.76 15.11 -0.51
N THR A 67 13.23 14.91 0.73
CA THR A 67 14.63 15.16 1.09
C THR A 67 15.51 13.96 0.72
N ARG A 68 16.79 14.21 0.45
CA ARG A 68 17.78 13.14 0.19
C ARG A 68 17.79 12.07 1.27
N GLN A 69 17.76 12.47 2.54
CA GLN A 69 17.78 11.55 3.68
C GLN A 69 16.53 10.68 3.71
N ALA A 70 15.35 11.25 3.47
CA ALA A 70 14.10 10.49 3.39
C ALA A 70 14.10 9.48 2.22
N ALA A 71 14.58 9.90 1.04
CA ALA A 71 14.72 9.01 -0.11
C ALA A 71 15.70 7.85 0.18
N GLN A 72 16.88 8.15 0.74
CA GLN A 72 17.87 7.14 1.08
C GLN A 72 17.39 6.19 2.18
N GLN A 73 16.66 6.68 3.18
CA GLN A 73 16.10 5.85 4.24
C GLN A 73 15.05 4.87 3.68
N ARG A 74 14.17 5.34 2.79
CA ARG A 74 13.08 4.53 2.21
C ARG A 74 13.60 3.53 1.19
N PHE A 75 14.50 3.95 0.29
CA PHE A 75 14.90 3.15 -0.87
C PHE A 75 16.32 2.60 -0.80
N GLY A 76 17.17 3.07 0.12
CA GLY A 76 18.58 2.68 0.18
C GLY A 76 18.80 1.18 0.38
N LYS A 77 17.90 0.51 1.13
CA LYS A 77 17.95 -0.94 1.34
C LYS A 77 17.44 -1.75 0.13
N LEU A 78 16.71 -1.10 -0.78
CA LEU A 78 16.13 -1.76 -1.95
C LEU A 78 17.11 -1.77 -3.12
N THR A 79 18.12 -0.91 -3.11
CA THR A 79 19.05 -0.69 -4.23
C THR A 79 20.42 -1.31 -4.03
N ASP A 80 20.65 -1.97 -2.88
CA ASP A 80 21.80 -2.85 -2.64
C ASP A 80 21.67 -4.15 -3.45
#